data_AF-A0A7S2F7A5-F1
#
_entry.id   AF-A0A7S2F7A5-F1
#
_cell.length_a   1.000
_cell.length_b   1.000
_cell.length_c   1.000
_cell.angle_alpha   90.00
_cell.angle_beta   90.00
_cell.angle_gamma   90.00
#
_symmetry.space_group_name_H-M   'P 1'
#
loop_
_entity.id
_entity.type
_entity.pdbx_description
1 polymer ?
#
loop_
_entity_poly.entity_id
_entity_poly.type
_entity_poly.pdbx_seq_one_letter_code
_entity_poly.pdbx_strand_id
1 'polypeptide(L)'
;HNNNPREQEPMKYLPVKGDAENGEMSMPRLPLSEAKEVVERMFQRYSDSNFNAELWKARHNNNPRTLAYCAAVSRLMRDARDEILSEFGLPTGPDGDVALAIAVAEYHFDADMTVLLNLNDEILYDSETPMVQGGLALPKKQVLQALREMIHVFVDPVFQRKLRYVKVSNRKSMVDDCYRLKGRDNIVRPIQEEILKRYAVPGGQYIAVHGFFQMFAQYIMDPEVAAHGTAINLLLGMEPPACKHFVDRLREIAVTDPPASKPPPPRPPPPGKSAKTDTVSLKSW
;
A
#
# COMPACT_ATOMS: atom_id res chain seq x y z
N HIS A 1 -27.38 48.40 0.20
CA HIS A 1 -27.57 46.94 0.25
C HIS A 1 -26.35 46.30 0.86
N ASN A 2 -26.50 45.65 2.01
CA ASN A 2 -25.43 44.94 2.72
C ASN A 2 -25.25 43.55 2.07
N ASN A 3 -24.11 43.31 1.42
CA ASN A 3 -23.72 41.98 0.98
C ASN A 3 -22.90 41.33 2.10
N ASN A 4 -23.57 40.48 2.88
CA ASN A 4 -22.94 39.60 3.84
C ASN A 4 -22.48 38.34 3.08
N PRO A 5 -21.20 37.95 3.11
CA PRO A 5 -20.76 36.69 2.54
C PRO A 5 -21.33 35.56 3.41
N ARG A 6 -22.19 34.74 2.82
CA ARG A 6 -22.70 33.53 3.47
C ARG A 6 -21.53 32.59 3.71
N GLU A 7 -21.30 32.29 4.97
CA GLU A 7 -20.53 31.13 5.42
C GLU A 7 -21.05 29.90 4.68
N GLN A 8 -20.18 29.25 3.89
CA GLN A 8 -20.47 27.95 3.30
C GLN A 8 -20.48 26.93 4.45
N GLU A 9 -21.64 26.34 4.73
CA GLU A 9 -21.71 25.20 5.64
C GLU A 9 -20.82 24.07 5.10
N PRO A 10 -20.03 23.38 5.95
CA PRO A 10 -19.22 22.25 5.52
C PRO A 10 -20.15 21.17 4.95
N MET A 11 -19.82 20.68 3.75
CA MET A 11 -20.53 19.56 3.13
C MET A 11 -20.52 18.38 4.09
N LYS A 12 -21.67 18.12 4.72
CA LYS A 12 -21.93 16.84 5.37
C LYS A 12 -21.87 15.79 4.28
N TYR A 13 -21.03 14.78 4.46
CA TYR A 13 -21.07 13.54 3.69
C TYR A 13 -22.53 13.14 3.56
N LEU A 14 -23.08 13.31 2.37
CA LEU A 14 -24.39 12.76 2.07
C LEU A 14 -24.14 11.25 1.98
N PRO A 15 -24.65 10.44 2.94
CA PRO A 15 -24.80 9.03 2.63
C PRO A 15 -25.60 9.00 1.32
N VAL A 16 -25.05 8.34 0.30
CA VAL A 16 -25.79 8.09 -0.92
C VAL A 16 -27.11 7.48 -0.48
N LYS A 17 -28.22 8.18 -0.67
CA LYS A 17 -29.57 7.69 -0.35
C LYS A 17 -29.87 6.53 -1.29
N GLY A 18 -29.37 5.36 -0.94
CA GLY A 18 -29.57 4.10 -1.62
C GLY A 18 -29.23 2.99 -0.62
N ASP A 19 -30.28 2.35 -0.10
CA ASP A 19 -30.26 1.02 0.51
C ASP A 19 -29.38 0.83 1.77
N ALA A 20 -29.58 1.67 2.78
CA ALA A 20 -29.03 1.45 4.13
C ALA A 20 -29.56 0.17 4.82
N GLU A 21 -30.54 -0.53 4.24
CA GLU A 21 -31.10 -1.77 4.82
C GLU A 21 -30.16 -2.98 4.77
N ASN A 22 -29.06 -2.92 4.00
CA ASN A 22 -28.15 -4.07 3.82
C ASN A 22 -26.80 -3.94 4.52
N GLY A 23 -26.54 -2.86 5.28
CA GLY A 23 -25.25 -2.66 5.96
C GLY A 23 -24.06 -2.55 5.00
N GLU A 24 -24.28 -2.18 3.72
CA GLU A 24 -23.17 -1.91 2.80
C GLU A 24 -22.44 -0.64 3.27
N MET A 25 -21.15 -0.79 3.57
CA MET A 25 -20.28 0.31 3.93
C MET A 25 -20.23 1.31 2.76
N SER A 26 -20.78 2.50 2.98
CA SER A 26 -20.69 3.60 2.00
C SER A 26 -19.22 4.00 1.88
N MET A 27 -18.60 3.62 0.77
CA MET A 27 -17.22 3.99 0.50
C MET A 27 -17.13 5.52 0.30
N PRO A 28 -16.13 6.19 0.89
CA PRO A 28 -15.91 7.60 0.65
C PRO A 28 -15.59 7.80 -0.83
N ARG A 29 -16.26 8.76 -1.45
CA ARG A 29 -16.06 9.13 -2.85
C ARG A 29 -15.79 10.62 -2.93
N LEU A 30 -14.74 10.97 -3.67
CA LEU A 30 -14.45 12.33 -4.05
C LEU A 30 -14.63 12.47 -5.58
N PRO A 31 -15.22 13.56 -6.08
CA PRO A 31 -15.10 13.94 -7.47
C PRO A 31 -13.62 13.99 -7.89
N LEU A 32 -13.32 13.68 -9.16
CA LEU A 32 -11.95 13.67 -9.67
C LEU A 32 -11.18 14.96 -9.37
N SER A 33 -11.85 16.12 -9.51
CA SER A 33 -11.24 17.42 -9.23
C SER A 33 -10.81 17.56 -7.76
N GLU A 34 -11.65 17.15 -6.82
CA GLU A 34 -11.33 17.20 -5.39
C GLU A 34 -10.26 16.17 -5.02
N ALA A 35 -10.33 14.95 -5.59
CA ALA A 35 -9.29 13.95 -5.40
C ALA A 35 -7.92 14.45 -5.90
N LYS A 36 -7.88 15.07 -7.09
CA LYS A 36 -6.65 15.67 -7.64
C LYS A 36 -6.13 16.77 -6.72
N GLU A 37 -7.01 17.65 -6.26
CA GLU A 37 -6.65 18.75 -5.38
C GLU A 37 -6.07 18.25 -4.04
N VAL A 38 -6.66 17.22 -3.43
CA VAL A 38 -6.12 16.59 -2.21
C VAL A 38 -4.70 16.08 -2.45
N VAL A 39 -4.47 15.31 -3.52
CA VAL A 39 -3.15 14.71 -3.81
C VAL A 39 -2.13 15.78 -4.22
N GLU A 40 -2.55 16.83 -4.92
CA GLU A 40 -1.71 17.98 -5.27
C GLU A 40 -1.30 18.76 -4.02
N ARG A 41 -2.22 19.02 -3.09
CA ARG A 41 -1.88 19.68 -1.83
C ARG A 41 -0.96 18.84 -0.96
N MET A 42 -1.12 17.53 -0.96
CA MET A 42 -0.15 16.62 -0.32
C MET A 42 1.22 16.75 -0.95
N PHE A 43 1.30 16.77 -2.30
CA PHE A 43 2.56 16.96 -3.01
C PHE A 43 3.23 18.30 -2.65
N GLN A 44 2.46 19.39 -2.65
CA GLN A 44 2.95 20.72 -2.25
C GLN A 44 3.50 20.67 -0.82
N ARG A 45 2.74 20.10 0.13
CA ARG A 45 3.12 20.00 1.54
C ARG A 45 4.38 19.15 1.74
N TYR A 46 4.52 18.05 1.01
CA TYR A 46 5.70 17.20 1.08
C TYR A 46 6.93 17.83 0.41
N SER A 47 6.71 18.72 -0.56
CA SER A 47 7.77 19.48 -1.23
C SER A 47 8.30 20.64 -0.38
N ASP A 48 7.62 21.02 0.70
CA ASP A 48 8.05 22.11 1.59
C ASP A 48 9.45 21.86 2.16
N SER A 49 10.26 22.90 2.24
CA SER A 49 11.63 22.82 2.79
C SER A 49 11.64 22.34 4.24
N ASN A 50 10.67 22.79 5.04
CA ASN A 50 10.55 22.41 6.44
C ASN A 50 10.16 20.93 6.59
N PHE A 51 9.24 20.45 5.76
CA PHE A 51 8.85 19.04 5.74
C PHE A 51 10.05 18.16 5.37
N ASN A 52 10.75 18.53 4.30
CA ASN A 52 11.94 17.80 3.83
C ASN A 52 13.08 17.79 4.86
N ALA A 53 13.28 18.89 5.60
CA ALA A 53 14.28 18.93 6.68
C ALA A 53 13.93 17.95 7.82
N GLU A 54 12.66 17.88 8.24
CA GLU A 54 12.21 16.94 9.27
C GLU A 54 12.23 15.49 8.77
N LEU A 55 11.84 15.24 7.52
CA LEU A 55 11.91 13.91 6.89
C LEU A 55 13.37 13.43 6.79
N TRP A 56 14.28 14.31 6.35
CA TRP A 56 15.71 14.04 6.32
C TRP A 56 16.24 13.69 7.70
N LYS A 57 15.87 14.47 8.72
CA LYS A 57 16.25 14.22 10.12
C LYS A 57 15.72 12.88 10.62
N ALA A 58 14.48 12.52 10.30
CA ALA A 58 13.91 11.23 10.65
C ALA A 58 14.69 10.08 10.00
N ARG A 59 15.07 10.22 8.72
CA ARG A 59 15.87 9.24 7.95
C ARG A 59 17.31 9.11 8.46
N HIS A 60 17.95 10.19 8.89
CA HIS A 60 19.35 10.16 9.34
C HIS A 60 19.49 9.68 10.78
N ASN A 61 18.52 10.00 11.65
CA ASN A 61 18.60 9.67 13.07
C ASN A 61 18.09 8.28 13.42
N ASN A 62 17.38 7.61 12.50
CA ASN A 62 16.78 6.32 12.75
C ASN A 62 17.13 5.34 11.63
N ASN A 63 17.37 4.08 11.98
CA ASN A 63 17.53 3.04 10.98
C ASN A 63 16.16 2.75 10.32
N PRO A 64 16.04 2.73 8.97
CA PRO A 64 14.78 2.50 8.26
C PRO A 64 14.02 1.23 8.67
N ARG A 65 14.71 0.27 9.30
CA ARG A 65 14.14 -1.00 9.80
C ARG A 65 13.62 -0.93 11.24
N THR A 66 13.69 0.22 11.89
CA THR A 66 13.29 0.37 13.29
C THR A 66 11.88 0.94 13.43
N LEU A 67 11.17 0.51 14.47
CA LEU A 67 9.87 1.07 14.83
C LEU A 67 9.94 2.60 15.05
N ALA A 68 11.07 3.10 15.56
CA ALA A 68 11.30 4.53 15.75
C ALA A 68 11.33 5.31 14.43
N TYR A 69 12.00 4.80 13.39
CA TYR A 69 11.97 5.37 12.05
C TYR A 69 10.54 5.42 11.51
N CYS A 70 9.87 4.26 11.51
CA CYS A 70 8.51 4.17 10.99
C CYS A 70 7.59 5.15 11.73
N ALA A 71 7.63 5.20 13.06
CA ALA A 71 6.80 6.11 13.85
C ALA A 71 7.08 7.60 13.55
N ALA A 72 8.36 7.99 13.40
CA ALA A 72 8.74 9.37 13.12
C ALA A 72 8.24 9.83 11.75
N VAL A 73 8.50 9.04 10.70
CA VAL A 73 8.05 9.34 9.32
C VAL A 73 6.52 9.31 9.25
N SER A 74 5.89 8.31 9.86
CA SER A 74 4.43 8.17 9.92
C SER A 74 3.74 9.38 10.51
N ARG A 75 4.26 9.90 11.62
CA ARG A 75 3.69 11.06 12.28
C ARG A 75 3.80 12.29 11.38
N LEU A 76 4.98 12.53 10.81
CA LEU A 76 5.21 13.66 9.92
C LEU A 76 4.24 13.64 8.72
N MET A 77 4.08 12.49 8.08
CA MET A 77 3.14 12.32 6.96
C MET A 77 1.69 12.47 7.39
N ARG A 78 1.31 11.86 8.52
CA ARG A 78 -0.07 11.93 9.04
C ARG A 78 -0.47 13.35 9.40
N ASP A 79 0.38 14.09 10.10
CA ASP A 79 0.08 15.46 10.51
C ASP A 79 -0.17 16.36 9.28
N ALA A 80 0.68 16.22 8.25
CA ALA A 80 0.53 16.93 6.98
C ALA A 80 -0.75 16.56 6.22
N ARG A 81 -1.08 15.26 6.19
CA ARG A 81 -2.25 14.75 5.48
C ARG A 81 -3.55 15.06 6.21
N ASP A 82 -3.62 14.89 7.52
CA ASP A 82 -4.83 15.06 8.32
C ASP A 82 -5.34 16.51 8.26
N GLU A 83 -4.43 17.49 8.23
CA GLU A 83 -4.73 18.89 7.95
C GLU A 83 -5.52 19.01 6.63
N ILE A 84 -4.97 18.47 5.54
CA ILE A 84 -5.59 18.51 4.20
C ILE A 84 -6.92 17.75 4.19
N LEU A 85 -6.96 16.50 4.68
CA LEU A 85 -8.16 15.66 4.66
C LEU A 85 -9.34 16.34 5.36
N SER A 86 -9.09 17.01 6.49
CA SER A 86 -10.13 17.70 7.25
C SER A 86 -10.81 18.82 6.46
N GLU A 87 -10.09 19.48 5.55
CA GLU A 87 -10.65 20.55 4.69
C GLU A 87 -11.61 20.01 3.63
N PHE A 88 -11.41 18.77 3.19
CA PHE A 88 -12.32 18.07 2.26
C PHE A 88 -13.38 17.23 3.02
N GLY A 89 -13.42 17.37 4.34
CA GLY A 89 -14.32 16.63 5.23
C GLY A 89 -13.95 15.16 5.44
N LEU A 90 -12.86 14.68 4.85
CA LEU A 90 -12.48 13.27 4.97
C LEU A 90 -12.12 12.94 6.42
N PRO A 91 -12.33 11.68 6.87
CA PRO A 91 -11.86 11.26 8.18
C PRO A 91 -10.35 11.47 8.28
N THR A 92 -9.86 11.71 9.47
CA THR A 92 -8.42 11.87 9.77
C THR A 92 -7.87 10.64 10.47
N GLY A 93 -6.54 10.54 10.58
CA GLY A 93 -5.89 9.39 11.19
C GLY A 93 -6.01 8.12 10.36
N PRO A 94 -5.91 6.92 10.97
CA PRO A 94 -5.85 5.66 10.22
C PRO A 94 -7.04 5.40 9.29
N ASP A 95 -8.25 5.82 9.69
CA ASP A 95 -9.45 5.68 8.87
C ASP A 95 -9.43 6.66 7.68
N GLY A 96 -8.83 7.83 7.87
CA GLY A 96 -8.53 8.80 6.81
C GLY A 96 -7.62 8.24 5.73
N ASP A 97 -6.60 7.50 6.11
CA ASP A 97 -5.65 6.89 5.18
C ASP A 97 -6.35 5.85 4.29
N VAL A 98 -7.21 5.04 4.90
CA VAL A 98 -8.02 4.04 4.20
C VAL A 98 -9.03 4.72 3.27
N ALA A 99 -9.72 5.75 3.77
CA ALA A 99 -10.69 6.52 3.01
C ALA A 99 -10.04 7.18 1.78
N LEU A 100 -8.88 7.82 1.97
CA LEU A 100 -8.12 8.44 0.89
C LEU A 100 -7.69 7.38 -0.13
N ALA A 101 -7.11 6.26 0.31
CA ALA A 101 -6.65 5.19 -0.59
C ALA A 101 -7.78 4.66 -1.48
N ILE A 102 -8.99 4.51 -0.94
CA ILE A 102 -10.18 4.11 -1.70
C ILE A 102 -10.62 5.22 -2.65
N ALA A 103 -10.72 6.46 -2.18
CA ALA A 103 -11.21 7.59 -2.96
C ALA A 103 -10.33 7.89 -4.18
N VAL A 104 -9.00 7.79 -4.05
CA VAL A 104 -8.07 8.04 -5.17
C VAL A 104 -7.96 6.86 -6.12
N ALA A 105 -8.24 5.63 -5.66
CA ALA A 105 -8.08 4.43 -6.48
C ALA A 105 -9.02 4.39 -7.69
N GLU A 106 -10.19 5.01 -7.63
CA GLU A 106 -11.09 5.13 -8.79
C GLU A 106 -10.40 5.84 -9.99
N TYR A 107 -9.37 6.65 -9.72
CA TYR A 107 -8.67 7.48 -10.69
C TYR A 107 -7.22 7.03 -10.95
N HIS A 108 -6.86 5.79 -10.58
CA HIS A 108 -5.49 5.28 -10.71
C HIS A 108 -4.93 5.35 -12.15
N PHE A 109 -5.79 5.29 -13.17
CA PHE A 109 -5.42 5.39 -14.59
C PHE A 109 -5.58 6.80 -15.20
N ASP A 110 -6.02 7.80 -14.42
CA ASP A 110 -5.96 9.19 -14.86
C ASP A 110 -4.48 9.65 -14.84
N ALA A 111 -3.99 10.13 -15.98
CA ALA A 111 -2.57 10.42 -16.17
C ALA A 111 -2.02 11.44 -15.16
N ASP A 112 -2.78 12.50 -14.86
CA ASP A 112 -2.35 13.54 -13.91
C ASP A 112 -2.33 12.98 -12.48
N MET A 113 -3.36 12.21 -12.12
CA MET A 113 -3.42 11.54 -10.81
C MET A 113 -2.24 10.57 -10.64
N THR A 114 -1.94 9.76 -11.67
CA THR A 114 -0.78 8.86 -11.64
C THR A 114 0.52 9.62 -11.46
N VAL A 115 0.70 10.75 -12.18
CA VAL A 115 1.89 11.60 -12.03
C VAL A 115 1.99 12.16 -10.62
N LEU A 116 0.91 12.72 -10.08
CA LEU A 116 0.89 13.28 -8.72
C LEU A 116 1.17 12.23 -7.65
N LEU A 117 0.57 11.04 -7.74
CA LEU A 117 0.83 9.94 -6.81
C LEU A 117 2.31 9.50 -6.88
N ASN A 118 2.88 9.39 -8.08
CA ASN A 118 4.29 9.03 -8.26
C ASN A 118 5.24 10.11 -7.71
N LEU A 119 4.92 11.39 -7.88
CA LEU A 119 5.72 12.49 -7.32
C LEU A 119 5.70 12.49 -5.79
N ASN A 120 4.54 12.24 -5.20
CA ASN A 120 4.43 12.03 -3.75
C ASN A 120 5.31 10.86 -3.29
N ASP A 121 5.24 9.72 -3.98
CA ASP A 121 6.07 8.55 -3.66
C ASP A 121 7.57 8.84 -3.80
N GLU A 122 7.97 9.66 -4.77
CA GLU A 122 9.38 10.01 -4.97
C GLU A 122 9.92 10.82 -3.79
N ILE A 123 9.20 11.85 -3.36
CA ILE A 123 9.60 12.63 -2.19
C ILE A 123 9.68 11.73 -0.94
N LEU A 124 8.66 10.89 -0.75
CA LEU A 124 8.51 10.10 0.47
C LEU A 124 9.38 8.85 0.53
N TYR A 125 9.75 8.25 -0.60
CA TYR A 125 10.33 6.91 -0.62
C TYR A 125 11.53 6.71 -1.56
N ASP A 126 11.91 7.67 -2.40
CA ASP A 126 12.97 7.44 -3.42
C ASP A 126 14.35 7.13 -2.81
N SER A 127 14.63 7.64 -1.61
CA SER A 127 15.89 7.35 -0.90
C SER A 127 15.93 5.97 -0.22
N GLU A 128 14.86 5.18 -0.27
CA GLU A 128 14.80 3.91 0.46
C GLU A 128 15.44 2.77 -0.33
N THR A 129 16.40 2.10 0.30
CA THR A 129 16.98 0.88 -0.25
C THR A 129 15.99 -0.29 -0.09
N PRO A 130 15.82 -1.16 -1.11
CA PRO A 130 14.94 -2.31 -0.99
C PRO A 130 15.32 -3.19 0.19
N MET A 131 14.33 -3.63 0.98
CA MET A 131 14.56 -4.65 1.98
C MET A 131 14.72 -6.01 1.28
N VAL A 132 15.95 -6.56 1.29
CA VAL A 132 16.22 -7.89 0.75
C VAL A 132 15.95 -8.93 1.85
N GLN A 133 14.74 -9.48 1.88
CA GLN A 133 14.41 -10.71 2.61
C GLN A 133 14.01 -11.81 1.61
N GLY A 134 14.64 -12.98 1.70
CA GLY A 134 14.16 -14.18 0.99
C GLY A 134 14.28 -14.17 -0.55
N GLY A 135 15.08 -13.27 -1.14
CA GLY A 135 15.32 -13.23 -2.59
C GLY A 135 14.28 -12.45 -3.41
N LEU A 136 13.24 -11.90 -2.77
CA LEU A 136 12.28 -10.98 -3.39
C LEU A 136 12.31 -9.65 -2.66
N ALA A 137 12.96 -8.66 -3.27
CA ALA A 137 13.19 -7.35 -2.67
C ALA A 137 12.56 -6.27 -3.55
N LEU A 138 11.25 -6.04 -3.40
CA LEU A 138 10.63 -4.86 -4.02
C LEU A 138 10.89 -3.64 -3.14
N PRO A 139 11.33 -2.50 -3.71
CA PRO A 139 11.30 -1.21 -3.04
C PRO A 139 9.87 -0.90 -2.56
N LYS A 140 9.72 -0.19 -1.43
CA LYS A 140 8.40 0.18 -0.89
C LYS A 140 7.53 0.91 -1.93
N LYS A 141 8.11 1.80 -2.74
CA LYS A 141 7.42 2.47 -3.86
C LYS A 141 6.70 1.48 -4.77
N GLN A 142 7.36 0.39 -5.16
CA GLN A 142 6.75 -0.63 -6.02
C GLN A 142 5.67 -1.45 -5.29
N VAL A 143 5.84 -1.68 -3.98
CA VAL A 143 4.79 -2.33 -3.16
C VAL A 143 3.54 -1.45 -3.09
N LEU A 144 3.69 -0.15 -2.84
CA LEU A 144 2.57 0.79 -2.81
C LEU A 144 1.88 0.90 -4.18
N GLN A 145 2.64 0.96 -5.28
CA GLN A 145 2.07 0.93 -6.64
C GLN A 145 1.23 -0.33 -6.87
N ALA A 146 1.76 -1.52 -6.53
CA ALA A 146 1.02 -2.77 -6.65
C ALA A 146 -0.25 -2.79 -5.78
N LEU A 147 -0.19 -2.25 -4.55
CA LEU A 147 -1.34 -2.14 -3.66
C LEU A 147 -2.41 -1.20 -4.21
N ARG A 148 -2.04 -0.01 -4.72
CA ARG A 148 -2.97 0.94 -5.35
C ARG A 148 -3.67 0.33 -6.56
N GLU A 149 -2.92 -0.42 -7.36
CA GLU A 149 -3.50 -1.14 -8.49
C GLU A 149 -4.48 -2.23 -8.05
N MET A 150 -4.20 -2.96 -6.98
CA MET A 150 -5.17 -3.90 -6.39
C MET A 150 -6.43 -3.19 -5.89
N ILE A 151 -6.30 -2.07 -5.18
CA ILE A 151 -7.45 -1.28 -4.72
C ILE A 151 -8.27 -0.80 -5.92
N HIS A 152 -7.61 -0.30 -6.98
CA HIS A 152 -8.29 0.12 -8.21
C HIS A 152 -9.11 -1.00 -8.83
N VAL A 153 -8.53 -2.21 -8.99
CA VAL A 153 -9.29 -3.34 -9.56
C VAL A 153 -10.39 -3.80 -8.61
N PHE A 154 -10.19 -3.74 -7.30
CA PHE A 154 -11.19 -4.19 -6.34
C PHE A 154 -12.31 -3.17 -6.09
N VAL A 155 -12.08 -1.87 -6.27
CA VAL A 155 -13.15 -0.85 -6.20
C VAL A 155 -14.05 -0.86 -7.43
N ASP A 156 -13.59 -1.47 -8.53
CA ASP A 156 -14.36 -1.56 -9.77
C ASP A 156 -15.76 -2.19 -9.57
N PRO A 157 -16.84 -1.56 -10.10
CA PRO A 157 -18.19 -2.06 -9.94
C PRO A 157 -18.43 -3.47 -10.51
N VAL A 158 -17.72 -3.88 -11.57
CA VAL A 158 -17.83 -5.24 -12.14
C VAL A 158 -17.26 -6.25 -11.16
N PHE A 159 -16.10 -5.96 -10.57
CA PHE A 159 -15.51 -6.80 -9.53
C PHE A 159 -16.43 -6.91 -8.31
N GLN A 160 -16.93 -5.77 -7.80
CA GLN A 160 -17.82 -5.75 -6.64
C GLN A 160 -19.12 -6.53 -6.86
N ARG A 161 -19.69 -6.51 -8.08
CA ARG A 161 -20.83 -7.38 -8.43
C ARG A 161 -20.49 -8.87 -8.36
N LYS A 162 -19.32 -9.28 -8.88
CA LYS A 162 -18.86 -10.67 -8.79
C LYS A 162 -18.65 -11.09 -7.34
N LEU A 163 -18.02 -10.25 -6.53
CA LEU A 163 -17.83 -10.51 -5.10
C LEU A 163 -19.17 -10.62 -4.37
N ARG A 164 -20.13 -9.73 -4.66
CA ARG A 164 -21.49 -9.79 -4.09
C ARG A 164 -22.17 -11.11 -4.42
N TYR A 165 -22.06 -11.60 -5.66
CA TYR A 165 -22.58 -12.92 -6.03
C TYR A 165 -21.97 -14.03 -5.18
N VAL A 166 -20.64 -14.03 -5.01
CA VAL A 166 -19.95 -15.00 -4.14
C VAL A 166 -20.45 -14.89 -2.68
N LYS A 167 -20.62 -13.68 -2.13
CA LYS A 167 -21.17 -13.48 -0.78
C LYS A 167 -22.58 -14.07 -0.64
N VAL A 168 -23.48 -13.75 -1.57
CA VAL A 168 -24.87 -14.24 -1.55
C VAL A 168 -24.93 -15.76 -1.67
N SER A 169 -24.13 -16.37 -2.55
CA SER A 169 -24.06 -17.83 -2.69
C SER A 169 -23.55 -18.55 -1.44
N ASN A 170 -22.84 -17.84 -0.55
CA ASN A 170 -22.25 -18.40 0.68
C ASN A 170 -22.94 -17.94 1.97
N ARG A 171 -24.11 -17.28 1.89
CA ARG A 171 -24.80 -16.66 3.05
C ARG A 171 -25.02 -17.61 4.25
N LYS A 172 -25.20 -18.92 4.01
CA LYS A 172 -25.39 -19.94 5.06
C LYS A 172 -24.10 -20.32 5.81
N SER A 173 -22.93 -20.01 5.25
CA SER A 173 -21.61 -20.40 5.78
C SER A 173 -20.88 -19.26 6.50
N MET A 174 -21.45 -18.05 6.58
CA MET A 174 -20.77 -16.85 7.09
C MET A 174 -20.82 -16.69 8.62
N VAL A 175 -21.22 -17.72 9.37
CA VAL A 175 -21.48 -17.60 10.82
C VAL A 175 -20.20 -17.38 11.64
N ASP A 176 -19.01 -17.71 11.15
CA ASP A 176 -17.80 -17.59 11.99
C ASP A 176 -16.47 -17.24 11.28
N ASP A 177 -16.39 -17.23 9.95
CA ASP A 177 -15.10 -17.12 9.26
C ASP A 177 -15.16 -16.18 8.06
N CYS A 178 -15.25 -14.88 8.35
CA CYS A 178 -15.16 -13.82 7.32
C CYS A 178 -13.85 -13.89 6.50
N TYR A 179 -12.84 -14.61 6.98
CA TYR A 179 -11.60 -14.86 6.25
C TYR A 179 -11.76 -15.86 5.10
N ARG A 180 -12.78 -16.73 5.13
CA ARG A 180 -12.93 -17.89 4.24
C ARG A 180 -14.23 -17.85 3.44
N LEU A 181 -14.45 -16.77 2.71
CA LEU A 181 -15.50 -16.74 1.70
C LEU A 181 -15.17 -17.73 0.57
N LYS A 182 -15.80 -18.92 0.57
CA LYS A 182 -15.54 -19.97 -0.43
C LYS A 182 -15.81 -19.44 -1.84
N GLY A 183 -14.82 -19.57 -2.72
CA GLY A 183 -14.87 -19.08 -4.09
C GLY A 183 -14.36 -17.65 -4.29
N ARG A 184 -14.07 -16.88 -3.22
CA ARG A 184 -13.40 -15.57 -3.32
C ARG A 184 -12.05 -15.69 -4.03
N ASP A 185 -11.26 -16.68 -3.67
CA ASP A 185 -9.94 -16.90 -4.26
C ASP A 185 -10.00 -17.12 -5.78
N ASN A 186 -11.10 -17.69 -6.31
CA ASN A 186 -11.26 -17.92 -7.75
C ASN A 186 -11.39 -16.61 -8.54
N ILE A 187 -11.84 -15.53 -7.91
CA ILE A 187 -11.96 -14.22 -8.54
C ILE A 187 -10.80 -13.28 -8.17
N VAL A 188 -10.22 -13.42 -6.97
CA VAL A 188 -9.13 -12.56 -6.48
C VAL A 188 -7.77 -13.01 -7.02
N ARG A 189 -7.48 -14.32 -7.01
CA ARG A 189 -6.15 -14.83 -7.35
C ARG A 189 -5.71 -14.47 -8.77
N PRO A 190 -6.52 -14.61 -9.83
CA PRO A 190 -6.09 -14.26 -11.18
C PRO A 190 -5.70 -12.78 -11.32
N ILE A 191 -6.40 -11.89 -10.60
CA ILE A 191 -6.10 -10.45 -10.58
C ILE A 191 -4.77 -10.19 -9.87
N GLN A 192 -4.59 -10.78 -8.68
CA GLN A 192 -3.33 -10.65 -7.94
C GLN A 192 -2.15 -11.17 -8.75
N GLU A 193 -2.27 -12.35 -9.37
CA GLU A 193 -1.22 -12.91 -10.22
C GLU A 193 -0.87 -11.99 -11.39
N GLU A 194 -1.86 -11.39 -12.06
CA GLU A 194 -1.62 -10.50 -13.19
C GLU A 194 -0.99 -9.16 -12.81
N ILE A 195 -1.39 -8.59 -11.67
CA ILE A 195 -0.74 -7.40 -11.10
C ILE A 195 0.71 -7.74 -10.75
N LEU A 196 0.95 -8.82 -10.00
CA LEU A 196 2.28 -9.17 -9.50
C LEU A 196 3.30 -9.49 -10.60
N LYS A 197 2.86 -10.06 -11.72
CA LYS A 197 3.73 -10.26 -12.90
C LYS A 197 4.36 -8.96 -13.39
N ARG A 198 3.63 -7.85 -13.34
CA ARG A 198 4.11 -6.54 -13.83
C ARG A 198 5.19 -5.93 -12.94
N TYR A 199 5.24 -6.33 -11.67
CA TYR A 199 6.27 -5.92 -10.72
C TYR A 199 7.43 -6.94 -10.63
N ALA A 200 7.61 -7.77 -11.68
CA ALA A 200 8.71 -8.72 -11.80
C ALA A 200 8.86 -9.71 -10.63
N VAL A 201 7.76 -10.03 -9.94
CA VAL A 201 7.71 -11.11 -8.94
C VAL A 201 7.69 -12.44 -9.70
N PRO A 202 8.72 -13.30 -9.61
CA PRO A 202 8.83 -14.54 -10.36
C PRO A 202 7.59 -15.42 -10.15
N GLY A 203 6.87 -15.64 -11.24
CA GLY A 203 5.59 -16.34 -11.23
C GLY A 203 5.73 -17.84 -10.97
N GLY A 204 5.27 -18.27 -9.80
CA GLY A 204 4.78 -19.63 -9.54
C GLY A 204 3.45 -19.52 -8.79
N GLN A 205 2.44 -20.32 -9.13
CA GLN A 205 1.04 -20.23 -8.65
C GLN A 205 0.86 -20.13 -7.12
N TYR A 206 1.82 -20.60 -6.33
CA TYR A 206 1.79 -20.53 -4.87
C TYR A 206 2.77 -19.46 -4.31
N ILE A 207 3.85 -19.18 -5.05
CA ILE A 207 4.90 -18.25 -4.66
C ILE A 207 4.45 -16.80 -4.84
N ALA A 208 3.58 -16.50 -5.82
CA ALA A 208 3.18 -15.13 -6.10
C ALA A 208 2.34 -14.50 -4.97
N VAL A 209 1.27 -15.18 -4.52
CA VAL A 209 0.37 -14.62 -3.48
C VAL A 209 1.03 -14.66 -2.09
N HIS A 210 1.68 -15.76 -1.71
CA HIS A 210 2.44 -15.81 -0.46
C HIS A 210 3.63 -14.85 -0.47
N GLY A 211 4.34 -14.76 -1.60
CA GLY A 211 5.42 -13.79 -1.80
C GLY A 211 4.91 -12.36 -1.71
N PHE A 212 3.73 -12.05 -2.23
CA PHE A 212 3.11 -10.75 -2.05
C PHE A 212 2.81 -10.43 -0.59
N PHE A 213 2.22 -11.37 0.16
CA PHE A 213 2.02 -11.17 1.60
C PHE A 213 3.35 -10.99 2.34
N GLN A 214 4.42 -11.67 1.95
CA GLN A 214 5.76 -11.45 2.53
C GLN A 214 6.31 -10.06 2.20
N MET A 215 6.18 -9.61 0.94
CA MET A 215 6.61 -8.27 0.50
C MET A 215 5.78 -7.14 1.11
N PHE A 216 4.51 -7.40 1.39
CA PHE A 216 3.62 -6.52 2.13
C PHE A 216 4.01 -6.48 3.61
N ALA A 217 4.23 -7.65 4.21
CA ALA A 217 4.54 -7.80 5.63
C ALA A 217 5.83 -7.07 6.03
N GLN A 218 6.87 -7.06 5.20
CA GLN A 218 8.11 -6.34 5.51
C GLN A 218 7.92 -4.82 5.69
N TYR A 219 6.89 -4.23 5.07
CA TYR A 219 6.59 -2.80 5.17
C TYR A 219 5.33 -2.52 6.01
N ILE A 220 4.76 -3.51 6.70
CA ILE A 220 3.48 -3.35 7.42
C ILE A 220 3.52 -2.36 8.59
N MET A 221 4.72 -2.02 9.07
CA MET A 221 4.93 -0.98 10.07
C MET A 221 4.72 0.43 9.49
N ASP A 222 4.76 0.57 8.16
CA ASP A 222 4.42 1.79 7.47
C ASP A 222 2.88 1.94 7.44
N PRO A 223 2.32 3.05 7.95
CA PRO A 223 0.88 3.26 8.07
C PRO A 223 0.21 3.33 6.71
N GLU A 224 0.88 3.84 5.68
CA GLU A 224 0.31 3.90 4.33
C GLU A 224 0.15 2.49 3.77
N VAL A 225 1.16 1.64 3.93
CA VAL A 225 1.08 0.22 3.54
C VAL A 225 -0.04 -0.48 4.33
N ALA A 226 -0.11 -0.28 5.65
CA ALA A 226 -1.17 -0.85 6.48
C ALA A 226 -2.57 -0.37 6.07
N ALA A 227 -2.73 0.90 5.72
CA ALA A 227 -3.99 1.47 5.25
C ALA A 227 -4.40 0.88 3.90
N HIS A 228 -3.47 0.74 2.95
CA HIS A 228 -3.74 0.09 1.67
C HIS A 228 -4.15 -1.38 1.85
N GLY A 229 -3.48 -2.13 2.73
CA GLY A 229 -3.87 -3.51 3.04
C GLY A 229 -5.25 -3.58 3.70
N THR A 230 -5.58 -2.63 4.57
CA THR A 230 -6.91 -2.50 5.17
C THR A 230 -7.97 -2.21 4.10
N ALA A 231 -7.72 -1.25 3.21
CA ALA A 231 -8.60 -0.91 2.09
C ALA A 231 -8.86 -2.12 1.18
N ILE A 232 -7.82 -2.87 0.82
CA ILE A 232 -7.95 -4.11 0.05
C ILE A 232 -8.85 -5.11 0.79
N ASN A 233 -8.60 -5.36 2.07
CA ASN A 233 -9.38 -6.33 2.84
C ASN A 233 -10.85 -5.93 2.96
N LEU A 234 -11.13 -4.63 3.19
CA LEU A 234 -12.49 -4.09 3.19
C LEU A 234 -13.17 -4.29 1.83
N LEU A 235 -12.48 -3.96 0.73
CA LEU A 235 -12.98 -4.17 -0.64
C LEU A 235 -13.20 -5.64 -0.97
N LEU A 236 -12.45 -6.55 -0.35
CA LEU A 236 -12.63 -8.00 -0.44
C LEU A 236 -13.72 -8.54 0.51
N GLY A 237 -14.40 -7.64 1.23
CA GLY A 237 -15.54 -7.96 2.08
C GLY A 237 -15.20 -8.44 3.48
N MET A 238 -14.00 -8.14 3.97
CA MET A 238 -13.63 -8.35 5.36
C MET A 238 -14.18 -7.21 6.22
N GLU A 239 -14.66 -7.53 7.42
CA GLU A 239 -15.19 -6.54 8.36
C GLU A 239 -14.05 -5.72 9.01
N PRO A 240 -14.28 -4.45 9.43
CA PRO A 240 -13.22 -3.61 10.01
C PRO A 240 -12.46 -4.24 11.19
N PRO A 241 -13.11 -4.91 12.16
CA PRO A 241 -12.38 -5.57 13.24
C PRO A 241 -11.45 -6.68 12.74
N ALA A 242 -11.85 -7.42 11.71
CA ALA A 242 -11.04 -8.48 11.10
C ALA A 242 -9.86 -7.91 10.29
N CYS A 243 -10.06 -6.79 9.59
CA CYS A 243 -8.97 -6.06 8.94
C CYS A 243 -7.90 -5.61 9.96
N LYS A 244 -8.35 -5.07 11.11
CA LYS A 244 -7.43 -4.67 12.19
C LYS A 244 -6.64 -5.85 12.73
N HIS A 245 -7.32 -6.96 13.05
CA HIS A 245 -6.65 -8.19 13.50
C HIS A 245 -5.65 -8.74 12.48
N PHE A 246 -5.96 -8.66 11.19
CA PHE A 246 -5.05 -9.06 10.13
C PHE A 246 -3.77 -8.20 10.12
N VAL A 247 -3.90 -6.88 10.18
CA VAL A 247 -2.75 -5.96 10.23
C VAL A 247 -1.92 -6.17 11.49
N ASP A 248 -2.56 -6.30 12.65
CA ASP A 248 -1.86 -6.52 13.92
C ASP A 248 -1.06 -7.82 13.90
N ARG A 249 -1.63 -8.90 13.36
CA ARG A 249 -0.92 -10.18 13.18
C ARG A 249 0.29 -10.06 12.26
N LEU A 250 0.19 -9.29 11.18
CA LEU A 250 1.33 -9.08 10.29
C LEU A 250 2.43 -8.25 10.94
N ARG A 251 2.08 -7.26 11.77
CA ARG A 251 3.04 -6.50 12.58
C ARG A 251 3.76 -7.39 13.58
N GLU A 252 3.03 -8.27 14.26
CA GLU A 252 3.63 -9.27 15.17
C GLU A 252 4.67 -10.11 14.44
N ILE A 253 4.33 -10.67 13.28
CA ILE A 253 5.26 -11.46 12.45
C ILE A 253 6.50 -10.65 12.06
N ALA A 254 6.31 -9.39 11.64
CA ALA A 254 7.40 -8.50 11.25
C ALA A 254 8.35 -8.16 12.41
N VAL A 255 7.86 -8.14 13.65
CA VAL A 255 8.66 -7.90 14.86
C VAL A 255 9.37 -9.17 15.33
N THR A 256 8.73 -10.34 15.24
CA THR A 256 9.29 -11.61 15.75
C THR A 256 10.34 -12.22 14.84
N ASP A 257 10.25 -12.00 13.52
CA ASP A 257 11.24 -12.45 12.54
C ASP A 257 12.00 -11.26 11.93
N PRO A 258 12.79 -10.50 12.73
CA PRO A 258 13.57 -9.41 12.17
C PRO A 258 14.52 -9.98 11.11
N PRO A 259 14.67 -9.32 9.95
CA PRO A 259 15.60 -9.74 8.90
C PRO A 259 16.96 -10.01 9.55
N ALA A 260 17.46 -11.24 9.41
CA ALA A 260 18.74 -11.66 9.96
C ALA A 260 19.76 -10.53 9.78
N SER A 261 20.06 -9.84 10.89
CA SER A 261 20.76 -8.55 10.88
C SER A 261 22.25 -8.70 10.55
N LYS A 262 22.71 -9.95 10.39
CA LYS A 262 24.03 -10.26 9.90
C LYS A 262 23.94 -10.57 8.41
N PRO A 263 24.59 -9.77 7.53
CA PRO A 263 24.89 -10.28 6.20
C PRO A 263 25.58 -11.64 6.38
N PRO A 264 25.25 -12.65 5.55
CA PRO A 264 25.96 -13.92 5.60
C PRO A 264 27.47 -13.61 5.56
N PRO A 265 28.28 -14.25 6.42
CA PRO A 265 29.72 -14.02 6.40
C PRO A 265 30.21 -14.18 4.96
N PRO A 266 31.11 -13.29 4.50
CA PRO A 266 31.61 -13.35 3.14
C PRO A 266 32.01 -14.79 2.83
N ARG A 267 31.45 -15.34 1.74
CA ARG A 267 31.74 -16.71 1.33
C ARG A 267 33.27 -16.83 1.30
N PRO A 268 33.88 -17.78 2.03
CA PRO A 268 35.31 -17.97 1.93
C PRO A 268 35.66 -18.15 0.45
N PRO A 269 36.75 -17.54 -0.03
CA PRO A 269 37.16 -17.69 -1.41
C PRO A 269 37.17 -19.20 -1.75
N PRO A 270 36.67 -19.60 -2.93
CA PRO A 270 36.69 -21.00 -3.30
C PRO A 270 38.13 -21.52 -3.12
N PRO A 271 38.32 -22.70 -2.49
CA PRO A 271 39.64 -23.25 -2.24
C PRO A 271 40.43 -23.21 -3.54
N GLY A 272 41.57 -22.51 -3.50
CA GLY A 272 42.33 -22.14 -4.68
C GLY A 272 42.50 -23.30 -5.62
N LYS A 273 41.81 -23.26 -6.77
CA LYS A 273 42.38 -23.86 -7.97
C LYS A 273 43.58 -22.99 -8.28
N SER A 274 44.75 -23.49 -7.91
CA SER A 274 46.04 -23.01 -8.40
C SER A 274 45.88 -22.70 -9.88
N ALA A 275 45.97 -21.41 -10.22
CA ALA A 275 46.04 -20.98 -11.59
C ALA A 275 47.36 -21.51 -12.14
N LYS A 276 47.32 -22.71 -12.73
CA LYS A 276 48.34 -23.12 -13.68
C LYS A 276 48.25 -22.14 -14.83
N THR A 277 49.18 -21.21 -14.86
CA THR A 277 49.54 -20.45 -16.06
C THR A 277 50.07 -21.45 -17.07
N ASP A 278 49.17 -22.01 -17.87
CA ASP A 278 49.56 -22.70 -19.09
C ASP A 278 50.01 -21.64 -20.09
N THR A 279 51.34 -21.51 -20.20
CA THR A 279 52.03 -20.74 -21.22
C THR A 279 51.73 -21.39 -22.57
N VAL A 280 50.66 -20.96 -23.24
CA VAL A 280 50.37 -21.40 -24.61
C VAL A 280 51.23 -20.58 -25.57
N SER A 281 52.27 -21.26 -26.06
CA SER A 281 53.15 -20.86 -27.15
C SER A 281 52.36 -20.63 -28.44
N LEU A 282 52.35 -19.38 -28.93
CA LEU A 282 51.91 -19.04 -30.29
C LEU A 282 52.97 -19.48 -31.30
N LYS A 283 52.77 -20.66 -31.89
CA LYS A 283 53.35 -21.04 -33.18
C LYS A 283 52.26 -21.71 -34.02
N SER A 284 51.93 -21.08 -35.16
CA SER A 284 51.23 -21.62 -36.34
C SER A 284 49.84 -22.24 -36.08
N TRP A 285 48.74 -21.75 -36.60
CA TRP A 285 48.39 -21.38 -37.98
C TRP A 285 47.36 -20.25 -37.98
#